data_AF-A0A7X6DNW7-F1
#
_entry.id   AF-A0A7X6DNW7-F1
#
_cell.length_a   1.000
_cell.length_b   1.000
_cell.length_c   1.000
_cell.angle_alpha   90.00
_cell.angle_beta   90.00
_cell.angle_gamma   90.00
#
_symmetry.space_group_name_H-M   'P 1'
#
loop_
_entity.id
_entity.type
_entity.pdbx_description
1 polymer ?
#
loop_
_entity_poly.entity_id
_entity_poly.type
_entity_poly.pdbx_seq_one_letter_code
_entity_poly.pdbx_strand_id
1 'polypeptide(L)'
;MGKNKPDKEVTNIDVEEIKSQSVDILANLGEVAIDSFLKEGPIKDIPIIGTMVNVMRSGKAIKDFIFMKKLEEFVFNGPNINSEKGQQFREKMERDPDFAKRTATHLIVILDRIDELEKIPIFAKIFGSYINGIIDQEQMRRFASVINRTLLADIIALKNLKINQQPLTRENFYGLEGVGLASVYHSITRPLEAEDVHGEIGELHFVINPTAVQLIKIVFE
;
A
#
# COMPACT_ATOMS: atom_id res chain seq x y z
N MET A 1 -48.90 20.63 45.31
CA MET A 1 -48.37 19.42 44.65
C MET A 1 -48.48 19.66 43.15
N GLY A 2 -47.48 20.19 42.46
CA GLY A 2 -46.11 19.69 42.38
C GLY A 2 -46.02 18.76 41.18
N LYS A 3 -45.55 19.30 40.04
CA LYS A 3 -44.70 18.59 39.07
C LYS A 3 -44.17 19.59 38.05
N ASN A 4 -42.94 20.02 38.31
CA ASN A 4 -42.03 20.66 37.37
C ASN A 4 -42.02 19.90 36.04
N LYS A 5 -42.17 20.63 34.93
CA LYS A 5 -41.67 20.19 33.64
C LYS A 5 -40.26 20.79 33.53
N PRO A 6 -39.19 20.01 33.42
CA PRO A 6 -37.86 20.58 33.20
C PRO A 6 -37.80 21.07 31.76
N ASP A 7 -37.44 22.34 31.58
CA ASP A 7 -36.95 22.87 30.32
C ASP A 7 -35.73 22.04 29.92
N LYS A 8 -35.89 21.20 28.90
CA LYS A 8 -34.76 20.58 28.23
C LYS A 8 -34.17 21.63 27.32
N GLU A 9 -33.23 22.40 27.84
CA GLU A 9 -32.24 23.09 27.03
C GLU A 9 -31.44 21.99 26.32
N VAL A 10 -31.90 21.60 25.13
CA VAL A 10 -31.14 20.74 24.23
C VAL A 10 -30.00 21.63 23.75
N THR A 11 -28.82 21.45 24.32
CA THR A 11 -27.59 21.93 23.72
C THR A 11 -27.53 21.32 22.33
N ASN A 12 -27.87 22.11 21.32
CA ASN A 12 -27.54 21.79 19.93
C ASN A 12 -26.01 21.73 19.90
N ILE A 13 -25.49 20.50 19.96
CA ILE A 13 -24.10 20.24 19.62
C ILE A 13 -24.01 20.60 18.15
N ASP A 14 -23.44 21.76 17.87
CA ASP A 14 -23.27 22.24 16.51
C ASP A 14 -22.22 21.36 15.84
N VAL A 15 -22.70 20.37 15.09
CA VAL A 15 -21.86 19.34 14.45
C VAL A 15 -20.87 20.02 13.50
N GLU A 16 -21.20 21.19 12.96
CA GLU A 16 -20.30 21.96 12.12
C GLU A 16 -19.14 22.59 12.91
N GLU A 17 -19.39 23.03 14.15
CA GLU A 17 -18.37 23.61 15.03
C GLU A 17 -17.40 22.54 15.58
N ILE A 18 -17.92 21.37 15.95
CA ILE A 18 -17.04 20.24 16.35
C ILE A 18 -16.21 19.77 15.15
N LYS A 19 -16.80 19.76 13.95
CA LYS A 19 -16.10 19.33 12.74
C LYS A 19 -15.03 20.33 12.35
N SER A 20 -15.26 21.64 12.45
CA SER A 20 -14.24 22.65 12.17
C SER A 20 -13.10 22.62 13.19
N GLN A 21 -13.41 22.57 14.49
CA GLN A 21 -12.40 22.52 15.55
C GLN A 21 -11.58 21.22 15.51
N SER A 22 -12.21 20.08 15.23
CA SER A 22 -11.50 18.79 15.10
C SER A 22 -10.60 18.78 13.88
N VAL A 23 -11.03 19.39 12.77
CA VAL A 23 -10.23 19.51 11.55
C VAL A 23 -9.03 20.41 11.77
N ASP A 24 -9.20 21.55 12.45
CA ASP A 24 -8.11 22.48 12.74
C ASP A 24 -7.10 21.86 13.72
N ILE A 25 -7.56 21.12 14.73
CA ILE A 25 -6.68 20.39 15.66
C ILE A 25 -5.94 19.26 14.95
N LEU A 26 -6.61 18.49 14.08
CA LEU A 26 -5.99 17.42 13.30
C LEU A 26 -5.01 17.94 12.26
N ALA A 27 -5.31 19.06 11.60
CA ALA A 27 -4.43 19.71 10.63
C ALA A 27 -3.16 20.24 11.32
N ASN A 28 -3.31 20.91 12.47
CA ASN A 28 -2.19 21.44 13.25
C ASN A 28 -1.33 20.34 13.89
N LEU A 29 -1.95 19.27 14.43
CA LEU A 29 -1.22 18.10 14.95
C LEU A 29 -0.53 17.33 13.82
N GLY A 30 -1.16 17.23 12.64
CA GLY A 30 -0.57 16.66 11.45
C GLY A 30 0.66 17.44 11.00
N GLU A 31 0.57 18.77 10.89
CA GLU A 31 1.69 19.60 10.43
C GLU A 31 2.89 19.55 11.38
N VAL A 32 2.66 19.64 12.70
CA VAL A 32 3.71 19.53 13.73
C VAL A 32 4.32 18.13 13.77
N ALA A 33 3.50 17.07 13.70
CA ALA A 33 4.00 15.69 13.70
C ALA A 33 4.79 15.38 12.42
N ILE A 34 4.32 15.82 11.26
CA ILE A 34 5.00 15.66 9.97
C ILE A 34 6.37 16.35 10.00
N ASP A 35 6.43 17.59 10.46
CA ASP A 35 7.68 18.34 10.51
C ASP A 35 8.71 17.72 11.44
N SER A 36 8.29 17.23 12.61
CA SER A 36 9.16 16.50 13.54
C SER A 36 9.65 15.18 12.95
N PHE A 37 8.77 14.39 12.32
CA PHE A 37 9.15 13.13 11.67
C PHE A 37 10.11 13.32 10.49
N LEU A 38 9.96 14.40 9.72
CA LEU A 38 10.83 14.73 8.58
C LEU A 38 12.20 15.24 8.99
N LYS A 39 12.29 16.04 10.07
CA LYS A 39 13.53 16.71 10.47
C LYS A 39 14.44 15.83 11.32
N GLU A 40 13.88 14.96 12.16
CA GLU A 40 14.64 14.22 13.18
C GLU A 40 14.46 12.70 13.14
N GLY A 41 13.60 12.18 12.25
CA GLY A 41 13.29 10.74 12.16
C GLY A 41 14.09 9.97 11.09
N PRO A 42 13.99 8.62 11.10
CA PRO A 42 14.56 7.74 10.05
C PRO A 42 13.97 7.98 8.65
N ILE A 43 12.89 8.77 8.58
CA ILE A 43 12.18 9.17 7.37
C ILE A 43 13.01 10.08 6.45
N LYS A 44 13.93 10.88 7.01
CA LYS A 44 14.71 11.89 6.28
C LYS A 44 15.54 11.30 5.13
N ASP A 45 15.89 10.02 5.24
CA ASP A 45 16.75 9.32 4.29
C ASP A 45 15.96 8.75 3.10
N ILE A 46 14.64 8.96 3.02
CA ILE A 46 13.84 8.55 1.87
C ILE A 46 13.62 9.75 0.93
N PRO A 47 14.16 9.73 -0.30
CA PRO A 47 14.25 10.90 -1.19
C PRO A 47 12.90 11.46 -1.68
N ILE A 48 11.80 10.74 -1.51
CA ILE A 48 10.48 11.11 -2.03
C ILE A 48 9.54 11.73 -0.99
N ILE A 49 9.82 11.56 0.31
CA ILE A 49 8.86 11.91 1.36
C ILE A 49 8.67 13.41 1.51
N GLY A 50 9.75 14.19 1.45
CA GLY A 50 9.66 15.65 1.47
C GLY A 50 8.79 16.19 0.32
N THR A 51 8.93 15.62 -0.87
CA THR A 51 8.11 15.98 -2.04
C THR A 51 6.65 15.60 -1.84
N MET A 52 6.36 14.43 -1.26
CA MET A 52 4.98 14.01 -0.99
C MET A 52 4.27 14.94 -0.01
N VAL A 53 4.96 15.29 1.09
CA VAL A 53 4.43 16.22 2.10
C VAL A 53 4.16 17.59 1.50
N ASN A 54 5.07 18.12 0.68
CA ASN A 54 4.87 19.41 0.00
C ASN A 54 3.66 19.38 -0.96
N VAL A 55 3.45 18.28 -1.67
CA VAL A 55 2.27 18.09 -2.53
C VAL A 55 0.98 18.02 -1.70
N MET A 56 1.00 17.31 -0.56
CA MET A 56 -0.15 17.21 0.34
C MET A 56 -0.52 18.53 1.00
N ARG A 57 0.46 19.30 1.49
CA ARG A 57 0.26 20.63 2.09
C ARG A 57 -0.38 21.63 1.14
N SER A 58 -0.26 21.39 -0.16
CA SER A 58 -0.92 22.20 -1.18
C SER A 58 -2.41 21.85 -1.38
N GLY A 59 -2.95 20.81 -0.70
CA GLY A 59 -4.36 20.38 -0.74
C GLY A 59 -5.14 20.66 0.57
N LYS A 60 -6.49 20.57 0.54
CA LYS A 60 -7.36 20.79 1.73
C LYS A 60 -7.41 19.56 2.65
N ALA A 61 -7.23 19.79 3.96
CA ALA A 61 -6.68 18.84 4.94
C ALA A 61 -7.68 18.08 5.86
N ILE A 62 -8.54 17.18 5.32
CA ILE A 62 -9.44 16.34 6.16
C ILE A 62 -9.35 14.84 5.84
N LYS A 63 -8.95 14.46 4.61
CA LYS A 63 -8.64 13.06 4.27
C LYS A 63 -7.33 12.57 4.91
N ASP A 64 -6.65 13.45 5.63
CA ASP A 64 -5.21 13.35 5.87
C ASP A 64 -4.85 12.33 6.94
N PHE A 65 -5.71 12.02 7.92
CA PHE A 65 -5.29 11.09 8.99
C PHE A 65 -5.00 9.67 8.50
N ILE A 66 -5.91 9.07 7.71
CA ILE A 66 -5.71 7.71 7.18
C ILE A 66 -4.55 7.69 6.18
N PHE A 67 -4.47 8.70 5.32
CA PHE A 67 -3.35 8.83 4.39
C PHE A 67 -2.02 8.97 5.15
N MET A 68 -1.99 9.78 6.20
CA MET A 68 -0.80 9.97 7.04
C MET A 68 -0.38 8.67 7.72
N LYS A 69 -1.32 7.83 8.16
CA LYS A 69 -1.00 6.49 8.67
C LYS A 69 -0.41 5.57 7.62
N LYS A 70 -0.93 5.62 6.39
CA LYS A 70 -0.34 4.87 5.26
C LYS A 70 1.05 5.40 4.89
N LEU A 71 1.26 6.72 4.94
CA LEU A 71 2.56 7.32 4.69
C LEU A 71 3.58 6.94 5.76
N GLU A 72 3.18 7.01 7.04
CA GLU A 72 3.99 6.58 8.19
C GLU A 72 4.41 5.11 8.03
N GLU A 73 3.45 4.22 7.77
CA GLU A 73 3.69 2.79 7.58
C GLU A 73 4.60 2.53 6.37
N PHE A 74 4.39 3.24 5.26
CA PHE A 74 5.20 3.12 4.05
C PHE A 74 6.65 3.51 4.31
N VAL A 75 6.87 4.58 5.07
CA VAL A 75 8.21 5.04 5.40
C VAL A 75 8.89 4.07 6.35
N PHE A 76 8.20 3.63 7.40
CA PHE A 76 8.77 2.72 8.39
C PHE A 76 9.24 1.40 7.74
N ASN A 77 8.46 0.89 6.78
CA ASN A 77 8.78 -0.31 6.01
C ASN A 77 9.50 0.00 4.69
N GLY A 78 9.94 1.24 4.51
CA GLY A 78 10.39 1.80 3.25
C GLY A 78 11.69 1.17 2.72
N PRO A 79 12.02 1.46 1.44
CA PRO A 79 13.20 0.94 0.78
C PRO A 79 14.50 1.28 1.51
N ASN A 80 15.37 0.29 1.68
CA ASN A 80 16.79 0.57 1.86
C ASN A 80 17.40 0.97 0.50
N ILE A 81 17.97 2.18 0.44
CA ILE A 81 18.52 2.80 -0.77
C ILE A 81 20.05 2.69 -0.87
N ASN A 82 20.69 1.88 -0.03
CA ASN A 82 22.15 1.77 0.05
C ASN A 82 22.78 1.06 -1.16
N SER A 83 22.01 0.55 -2.12
CA SER A 83 22.56 -0.02 -3.35
C SER A 83 23.04 1.07 -4.31
N GLU A 84 23.93 0.71 -5.25
CA GLU A 84 24.38 1.63 -6.31
C GLU A 84 23.18 2.19 -7.10
N LYS A 85 22.21 1.34 -7.43
CA LYS A 85 20.97 1.75 -8.11
C LYS A 85 20.12 2.69 -7.26
N GLY A 86 20.06 2.44 -5.95
CA GLY A 86 19.37 3.31 -4.99
C GLY A 86 20.01 4.70 -4.90
N GLN A 87 21.34 4.78 -4.91
CA GLN A 87 22.08 6.04 -4.98
C GLN A 87 21.82 6.77 -6.30
N GLN A 88 21.86 6.07 -7.44
CA GLN A 88 21.52 6.66 -8.74
C GLN A 88 20.08 7.20 -8.79
N PHE A 89 19.14 6.48 -8.18
CA PHE A 89 17.75 6.93 -8.05
C PHE A 89 17.65 8.20 -7.21
N ARG A 90 18.34 8.26 -6.07
CA ARG A 90 18.43 9.46 -5.22
C ARG A 90 19.00 10.64 -5.99
N GLU A 91 20.15 10.48 -6.65
CA GLU A 91 20.76 11.54 -7.45
C GLU A 91 19.81 12.04 -8.55
N LYS A 92 19.04 11.14 -9.18
CA LYS A 92 18.05 11.50 -10.18
C LYS A 92 16.90 12.33 -9.58
N MET A 93 16.41 11.96 -8.40
CA MET A 93 15.39 12.72 -7.68
C MET A 93 15.88 14.13 -7.30
N GLU A 94 17.15 14.27 -6.93
CA GLU A 94 17.74 15.56 -6.56
C GLU A 94 18.01 16.46 -7.77
N ARG A 95 18.43 15.89 -8.92
CA ARG A 95 18.77 16.64 -10.14
C ARG A 95 17.58 16.97 -11.04
N ASP A 96 16.48 16.20 -10.96
CA ASP A 96 15.29 16.38 -11.81
C ASP A 96 14.02 16.59 -10.96
N PRO A 97 13.66 17.86 -10.66
CA PRO A 97 12.46 18.19 -9.87
C PRO A 97 11.16 17.67 -10.47
N ASP A 98 11.05 17.60 -11.80
CA ASP A 98 9.85 17.09 -12.47
C ASP A 98 9.73 15.58 -12.31
N PHE A 99 10.83 14.84 -12.42
CA PHE A 99 10.86 13.42 -12.08
C PHE A 99 10.50 13.19 -10.62
N ALA A 100 11.02 14.00 -9.70
CA ALA A 100 10.69 13.90 -8.29
C ALA A 100 9.19 14.12 -8.03
N LYS A 101 8.62 15.18 -8.61
CA LYS A 101 7.19 15.49 -8.49
C LYS A 101 6.29 14.40 -9.07
N ARG A 102 6.62 13.87 -10.26
CA ARG A 102 5.85 12.78 -10.89
C ARG A 102 5.88 11.51 -10.04
N THR A 103 7.07 11.14 -9.56
CA THR A 103 7.25 9.94 -8.75
C THR A 103 6.50 10.08 -7.42
N ALA A 104 6.59 11.23 -6.74
CA ALA A 104 5.84 11.53 -5.52
C ALA A 104 4.33 11.48 -5.74
N THR A 105 3.85 12.10 -6.82
CA THR A 105 2.42 12.09 -7.17
C THR A 105 1.92 10.66 -7.41
N HIS A 106 2.67 9.84 -8.16
CA HIS A 106 2.30 8.44 -8.38
C HIS A 106 2.27 7.64 -7.08
N LEU A 107 3.25 7.84 -6.19
CA LEU A 107 3.31 7.18 -4.90
C LEU A 107 2.12 7.58 -4.02
N ILE A 108 1.77 8.88 -3.94
CA ILE A 108 0.57 9.37 -3.25
C ILE A 108 -0.68 8.66 -3.79
N VAL A 109 -0.86 8.61 -5.11
CA VAL A 109 -2.03 7.96 -5.72
C VAL A 109 -2.11 6.48 -5.39
N ILE A 110 -0.98 5.77 -5.33
CA ILE A 110 -0.97 4.34 -4.97
C ILE A 110 -1.34 4.16 -3.50
N LEU A 111 -0.70 4.90 -2.58
CA LEU A 111 -1.00 4.79 -1.15
C LEU A 111 -2.45 5.16 -0.85
N ASP A 112 -2.99 6.21 -1.48
CA ASP A 112 -4.38 6.63 -1.27
C ASP A 112 -5.37 5.51 -1.65
N ARG A 113 -5.06 4.74 -2.70
CA ARG A 113 -5.92 3.65 -3.18
C ARG A 113 -5.90 2.41 -2.30
N ILE A 114 -4.75 2.04 -1.72
CA ILE A 114 -4.61 0.82 -0.91
C ILE A 114 -5.61 0.85 0.26
N ASP A 115 -6.50 -0.12 0.32
CA ASP A 115 -7.65 -0.14 1.24
C ASP A 115 -7.35 -0.77 2.60
N GLU A 116 -6.42 -1.72 2.67
CA GLU A 116 -5.97 -2.37 3.92
C GLU A 116 -4.56 -1.87 4.30
N LEU A 117 -4.40 -1.32 5.51
CA LEU A 117 -3.15 -0.69 5.96
C LEU A 117 -1.98 -1.70 5.99
N GLU A 118 -2.27 -2.95 6.28
CA GLU A 118 -1.36 -4.09 6.33
C GLU A 118 -0.77 -4.45 4.95
N LYS A 119 -1.32 -3.92 3.86
CA LYS A 119 -0.74 -4.03 2.51
C LYS A 119 0.34 -2.98 2.24
N ILE A 120 0.45 -1.94 3.06
CA ILE A 120 1.45 -0.89 2.86
C ILE A 120 2.89 -1.42 2.99
N PRO A 121 3.25 -2.26 3.98
CA PRO A 121 4.57 -2.88 4.03
C PRO A 121 4.90 -3.73 2.80
N ILE A 122 3.88 -4.40 2.23
CA ILE A 122 4.03 -5.20 1.01
C ILE A 122 4.39 -4.29 -0.16
N PHE A 123 3.66 -3.18 -0.31
CA PHE A 123 3.95 -2.20 -1.35
C PHE A 123 5.29 -1.49 -1.15
N ALA A 124 5.71 -1.22 0.09
CA ALA A 124 7.01 -0.63 0.39
C ALA A 124 8.18 -1.50 -0.13
N LYS A 125 8.08 -2.83 0.03
CA LYS A 125 9.04 -3.78 -0.56
C LYS A 125 9.06 -3.73 -2.08
N ILE A 126 7.89 -3.72 -2.72
CA ILE A 126 7.76 -3.61 -4.18
C ILE A 126 8.43 -2.31 -4.68
N PHE A 127 8.14 -1.18 -4.03
CA PHE A 127 8.74 0.10 -4.37
C PHE A 127 10.27 0.09 -4.16
N GLY A 128 10.74 -0.60 -3.12
CA GLY A 128 12.17 -0.78 -2.89
C GLY A 128 12.86 -1.62 -3.95
N SER A 129 12.23 -2.68 -4.46
CA SER A 129 12.74 -3.43 -5.61
C SER A 129 12.80 -2.57 -6.88
N TYR A 130 11.86 -1.63 -7.05
CA TYR A 130 11.92 -0.66 -8.14
C TYR A 130 13.11 0.31 -8.01
N ILE A 131 13.31 0.90 -6.83
CA ILE A 131 14.44 1.81 -6.57
C ILE A 131 15.79 1.09 -6.77
N ASN A 132 15.89 -0.15 -6.31
CA ASN A 132 17.10 -0.96 -6.47
C ASN A 132 17.22 -1.57 -7.89
N GLY A 133 16.26 -1.29 -8.79
CA GLY A 133 16.22 -1.74 -10.18
C GLY A 133 16.23 -3.26 -10.36
N ILE A 134 15.60 -3.97 -9.43
CA ILE A 134 15.24 -5.39 -9.51
C ILE A 134 14.01 -5.56 -10.41
N ILE A 135 13.09 -4.59 -10.37
CA ILE A 135 11.93 -4.49 -11.26
C ILE A 135 11.87 -3.12 -11.93
N ASP A 136 11.26 -3.07 -13.10
CA ASP A 136 11.00 -1.81 -13.80
C ASP A 136 9.73 -1.09 -13.29
N GLN A 137 9.47 0.09 -13.86
CA GLN A 137 8.32 0.91 -13.47
C GLN A 137 6.97 0.25 -13.84
N GLU A 138 6.89 -0.44 -14.97
CA GLU A 138 5.65 -1.09 -15.41
C GLU A 138 5.32 -2.31 -14.54
N GLN A 139 6.33 -3.08 -14.15
CA GLN A 139 6.22 -4.15 -13.16
C GLN A 139 5.76 -3.62 -11.80
N MET A 140 6.37 -2.53 -11.31
CA MET A 140 5.95 -1.90 -10.05
C MET A 140 4.49 -1.42 -10.11
N ARG A 141 4.06 -0.80 -11.22
CA ARG A 141 2.66 -0.38 -11.40
C ARG A 141 1.70 -1.56 -11.49
N ARG A 142 2.10 -2.65 -12.13
CA ARG A 142 1.33 -3.89 -12.19
C ARG A 142 1.14 -4.47 -10.79
N PHE A 143 2.20 -4.57 -10.00
CA PHE A 143 2.11 -5.02 -8.61
C PHE A 143 1.28 -4.09 -7.73
N ALA A 144 1.44 -2.77 -7.86
CA ALA A 144 0.61 -1.80 -7.15
C ALA A 144 -0.89 -2.02 -7.43
N SER A 145 -1.25 -2.24 -8.70
CA SER A 145 -2.63 -2.54 -9.11
C SER A 145 -3.15 -3.86 -8.54
N VAL A 146 -2.33 -4.89 -8.53
CA VAL A 146 -2.64 -6.20 -7.92
C VAL A 146 -2.88 -6.05 -6.42
N ILE A 147 -1.94 -5.46 -5.69
CA ILE A 147 -2.02 -5.29 -4.23
C ILE A 147 -3.28 -4.50 -3.86
N ASN A 148 -3.59 -3.45 -4.62
CA ASN A 148 -4.79 -2.66 -4.40
C ASN A 148 -6.10 -3.44 -4.56
N ARG A 149 -6.14 -4.44 -5.43
CA ARG A 149 -7.38 -5.18 -5.78
C ARG A 149 -7.53 -6.51 -5.04
N THR A 150 -6.46 -7.01 -4.43
CA THR A 150 -6.42 -8.33 -3.80
C THR A 150 -6.65 -8.18 -2.30
N LEU A 151 -7.51 -9.00 -1.70
CA LEU A 151 -7.66 -9.00 -0.24
C LEU A 151 -6.35 -9.42 0.43
N LEU A 152 -6.04 -8.85 1.60
CA LEU A 152 -4.84 -9.26 2.34
C LEU A 152 -4.84 -10.76 2.63
N ALA A 153 -6.00 -11.32 2.97
CA ALA A 153 -6.17 -12.74 3.23
C ALA A 153 -5.74 -13.62 2.05
N ASP A 154 -6.02 -13.20 0.81
CA ASP A 154 -5.64 -13.93 -0.40
C ASP A 154 -4.13 -13.83 -0.67
N ILE A 155 -3.52 -12.68 -0.39
CA ILE A 155 -2.06 -12.50 -0.46
C ILE A 155 -1.36 -13.42 0.57
N ILE A 156 -1.90 -13.51 1.78
CA ILE A 156 -1.39 -14.40 2.84
C ILE A 156 -1.58 -15.87 2.44
N ALA A 157 -2.73 -16.24 1.88
CA ALA A 157 -2.98 -17.59 1.38
C ALA A 157 -1.98 -17.97 0.28
N LEU A 158 -1.69 -17.05 -0.65
CA LEU A 158 -0.70 -17.23 -1.70
C LEU A 158 0.72 -17.44 -1.13
N LYS A 159 1.12 -16.65 -0.11
CA LYS A 159 2.38 -16.83 0.62
C LYS A 159 2.45 -18.23 1.27
N ASN A 160 1.39 -18.62 1.98
CA ASN A 160 1.34 -19.88 2.71
C ASN A 160 1.32 -21.10 1.78
N LEU A 161 0.71 -20.99 0.60
CA LEU A 161 0.80 -22.01 -0.43
C LEU A 161 2.25 -22.25 -0.85
N LYS A 162 3.01 -21.20 -1.13
CA LYS A 162 4.40 -21.35 -1.59
C LYS A 162 5.38 -21.73 -0.48
N ILE A 163 5.24 -21.15 0.72
CA ILE A 163 6.20 -21.34 1.82
C ILE A 163 5.85 -22.57 2.66
N ASN A 164 4.57 -22.71 3.02
CA ASN A 164 4.10 -23.72 3.98
C ASN A 164 3.38 -24.89 3.30
N GLN A 165 3.27 -24.89 1.97
CA GLN A 165 2.53 -25.89 1.19
C GLN A 165 1.06 -26.02 1.64
N GLN A 166 0.50 -24.95 2.19
CA GLN A 166 -0.89 -24.94 2.64
C GLN A 166 -1.83 -24.81 1.43
N PRO A 167 -2.81 -25.71 1.26
CA PRO A 167 -3.71 -25.66 0.12
C PRO A 167 -4.59 -24.41 0.17
N LEU A 168 -4.93 -23.86 -1.02
CA LEU A 168 -5.86 -22.76 -1.13
C LEU A 168 -7.30 -23.22 -0.86
N THR A 169 -8.10 -22.37 -0.24
CA THR A 169 -9.55 -22.52 -0.25
C THR A 169 -10.12 -22.12 -1.61
N ARG A 170 -11.38 -22.54 -1.91
CA ARG A 170 -12.10 -22.08 -3.11
C ARG A 170 -12.20 -20.56 -3.19
N GLU A 171 -12.49 -19.92 -2.05
CA GLU A 171 -12.64 -18.48 -1.96
C GLU A 171 -11.33 -17.77 -2.29
N ASN A 172 -10.21 -18.22 -1.72
CA ASN A 172 -8.90 -17.64 -2.02
C ASN A 172 -8.53 -17.83 -3.49
N PHE A 173 -8.80 -19.02 -4.06
CA PHE A 173 -8.52 -19.27 -5.47
C PHE A 173 -9.31 -18.33 -6.38
N TYR A 174 -10.62 -18.18 -6.18
CA TYR A 174 -11.43 -17.29 -7.02
C TYR A 174 -11.04 -15.81 -6.85
N GLY A 175 -10.67 -15.39 -5.64
CA GLY A 175 -10.10 -14.06 -5.39
C GLY A 175 -8.82 -13.83 -6.20
N LEU A 176 -7.87 -14.77 -6.11
CA LEU A 176 -6.60 -14.73 -6.83
C LEU A 176 -6.78 -14.81 -8.36
N GLU A 177 -7.72 -15.62 -8.84
CA GLU A 177 -8.05 -15.73 -10.26
C GLU A 177 -8.64 -14.41 -10.80
N GLY A 178 -9.56 -13.78 -10.07
CA GLY A 178 -10.20 -12.52 -10.47
C GLY A 178 -9.23 -11.33 -10.62
N VAL A 179 -8.05 -11.42 -10.00
CA VAL A 179 -6.96 -10.43 -10.15
C VAL A 179 -5.81 -10.92 -11.04
N GLY A 180 -5.92 -12.13 -11.61
CA GLY A 180 -4.93 -12.71 -12.52
C GLY A 180 -3.67 -13.25 -11.84
N LEU A 181 -3.75 -13.62 -10.55
CA LEU A 181 -2.67 -14.25 -9.80
C LEU A 181 -2.71 -15.79 -9.83
N ALA A 182 -3.86 -16.37 -10.11
CA ALA A 182 -4.04 -17.80 -10.35
C ALA A 182 -4.85 -18.01 -11.62
N SER A 183 -4.76 -19.21 -12.21
CA SER A 183 -5.60 -19.63 -13.33
C SER A 183 -5.97 -21.09 -13.18
N VAL A 184 -7.16 -21.48 -13.64
CA VAL A 184 -7.46 -22.90 -13.85
C VAL A 184 -6.46 -23.49 -14.83
N TYR A 185 -5.87 -24.63 -14.44
CA TYR A 185 -4.99 -25.37 -15.33
C TYR A 185 -5.82 -26.14 -16.35
N HIS A 186 -5.52 -25.93 -17.62
CA HIS A 186 -6.06 -26.71 -18.72
C HIS A 186 -4.93 -27.43 -19.44
N SER A 187 -4.85 -28.75 -19.26
CA SER A 187 -3.80 -29.63 -19.84
C SER A 187 -3.68 -29.54 -21.37
N ILE A 188 -4.72 -29.04 -22.04
CA ILE A 188 -4.78 -28.86 -23.48
C ILE A 188 -3.92 -27.65 -23.94
N THR A 189 -3.67 -26.68 -23.06
CA THR A 189 -3.02 -25.40 -23.43
C THR A 189 -1.51 -25.35 -23.16
N ARG A 190 -1.00 -26.08 -22.16
CA ARG A 190 0.43 -26.20 -21.83
C ARG A 190 0.63 -27.32 -20.80
N PRO A 191 1.69 -28.14 -20.87
CA PRO A 191 2.04 -29.08 -19.80
C PRO A 191 2.49 -28.34 -18.52
N LEU A 192 2.30 -28.97 -17.35
CA LEU A 192 2.89 -28.49 -16.09
C LEU A 192 4.41 -28.67 -16.15
N GLU A 193 5.14 -27.58 -15.92
CA GLU A 193 6.59 -27.61 -15.77
C GLU A 193 6.97 -27.83 -14.30
N ALA A 194 8.17 -28.35 -14.03
CA ALA A 194 8.63 -28.64 -12.67
C ALA A 194 8.73 -27.39 -11.76
N GLU A 195 8.80 -26.21 -12.37
CA GLU A 195 8.85 -24.90 -11.70
C GLU A 195 7.49 -24.27 -11.43
N ASP A 196 6.41 -24.82 -11.98
CA ASP A 196 5.07 -24.27 -11.82
C ASP A 196 4.59 -24.50 -10.37
N VAL A 197 4.13 -23.43 -9.72
CA VAL A 197 3.44 -23.55 -8.43
C VAL A 197 1.97 -23.86 -8.73
N HIS A 198 1.49 -25.02 -8.31
CA HIS A 198 0.15 -25.52 -8.65
C HIS A 198 -0.53 -26.18 -7.44
N GLY A 199 -1.81 -26.49 -7.58
CA GLY A 199 -2.57 -27.22 -6.56
C GLY A 199 -3.92 -27.70 -7.07
N GLU A 200 -4.71 -28.28 -6.17
CA GLU A 200 -6.01 -28.86 -6.46
C GLU A 200 -7.07 -28.39 -5.48
N ILE A 201 -8.29 -28.13 -5.98
CA ILE A 201 -9.46 -27.78 -5.19
C ILE A 201 -10.66 -28.60 -5.66
N GLY A 202 -10.89 -29.74 -5.00
CA GLY A 202 -11.82 -30.75 -5.53
C GLY A 202 -11.26 -31.34 -6.82
N GLU A 203 -11.99 -31.21 -7.93
CA GLU A 203 -11.56 -31.69 -9.26
C GLU A 203 -10.81 -30.61 -10.08
N LEU A 204 -10.69 -29.39 -9.54
CA LEU A 204 -10.08 -28.27 -10.24
C LEU A 204 -8.57 -28.22 -9.96
N HIS A 205 -7.77 -28.41 -11.00
CA HIS A 205 -6.33 -28.12 -10.95
C HIS A 205 -6.11 -26.65 -11.27
N PHE A 206 -5.22 -25.99 -10.53
CA PHE A 206 -4.86 -24.60 -10.78
C PHE A 206 -3.35 -24.41 -10.82
N VAL A 207 -2.93 -23.36 -11.51
CA VAL A 207 -1.56 -22.85 -11.49
C VAL A 207 -1.52 -21.42 -10.96
N ILE A 208 -0.47 -21.09 -10.24
CA ILE A 208 -0.15 -19.74 -9.81
C ILE A 208 0.60 -19.06 -10.95
N ASN A 209 0.10 -17.90 -11.39
CA ASN A 209 0.64 -17.22 -12.56
C ASN A 209 2.05 -16.68 -12.29
N PRO A 210 2.91 -16.52 -13.33
CA PRO A 210 4.28 -16.03 -13.15
C PRO A 210 4.39 -14.69 -12.40
N THR A 211 3.41 -13.79 -12.60
CA THR A 211 3.32 -12.53 -11.86
C THR A 211 3.16 -12.75 -10.36
N ALA A 212 2.35 -13.72 -9.93
CA ALA A 212 2.18 -14.06 -8.53
C ALA A 212 3.44 -14.70 -7.94
N VAL A 213 4.12 -15.59 -8.69
CA VAL A 213 5.40 -16.17 -8.26
C VAL A 213 6.47 -15.09 -8.05
N GLN A 214 6.57 -14.15 -9.00
CA GLN A 214 7.48 -13.01 -8.90
C GLN A 214 7.13 -12.09 -7.73
N LEU A 215 5.84 -11.81 -7.50
CA LEU A 215 5.37 -11.04 -6.36
C LEU A 215 5.81 -11.67 -5.04
N ILE A 216 5.63 -13.00 -4.89
CA ILE A 216 6.04 -13.70 -3.67
C ILE A 216 7.55 -13.58 -3.46
N LYS A 217 8.35 -13.75 -4.51
CA LYS A 217 9.80 -13.64 -4.44
C LYS A 217 10.27 -12.24 -4.03
N ILE A 218 9.57 -11.19 -4.44
CA ILE A 218 9.92 -9.81 -4.08
C ILE A 218 9.53 -9.47 -2.64
N VAL A 219 8.40 -10.03 -2.17
CA VAL A 219 7.77 -9.58 -0.92
C VAL A 219 8.11 -10.48 0.26
N PHE A 220 8.29 -11.79 0.04
CA PHE A 220 8.34 -12.80 1.10
C PHE A 220 9.63 -13.63 1.13
N GLU A 221 10.52 -13.48 0.15
CA GLU A 221 11.87 -14.07 0.09
C GLU A 221 12.93 -12.98 0.16
#